data_AF-A0A2E2EHT3-F1
#
_entry.id   AF-A0A2E2EHT3-F1
#
_cell.length_a   1.000
_cell.length_b   1.000
_cell.length_c   1.000
_cell.angle_alpha   90.00
_cell.angle_beta   90.00
_cell.angle_gamma   90.00
#
_symmetry.space_group_name_H-M   'P 1'
#
loop_
_entity.id
_entity.type
_entity.pdbx_description
1 polymer ?
#
loop_
_entity_poly.entity_id
_entity_poly.type
_entity_poly.pdbx_seq_one_letter_code
_entity_poly.pdbx_strand_id
1 'polypeptide(L)'
;MSEYEKNGPTNQLINELTKFLEPVRYQCIIQRINRKLVTFHVAHLQHHPDPGILACYLFSNMVSLGWLENLKRCQSSECNKFFLGRSNVKWCSKTCGSRARVKKMRKKNKNYI
;
A
#
# COMPACT_ATOMS: atom_id res chain seq x y z
N MET A 1 7.58 0.07 -4.27
CA MET A 1 6.32 0.84 -4.41
C MET A 1 6.05 1.33 -5.82
N SER A 2 7.00 1.97 -6.52
CA SER A 2 6.83 2.39 -7.92
C SER A 2 6.52 1.23 -8.87
N GLU A 3 7.09 0.04 -8.61
CA GLU A 3 6.80 -1.17 -9.38
C GLU A 3 5.37 -1.68 -9.16
N TYR A 4 4.91 -1.74 -7.90
CA TYR A 4 3.54 -2.12 -7.56
C TYR A 4 2.50 -1.21 -8.21
N GLU A 5 2.76 0.11 -8.26
CA GLU A 5 1.83 1.05 -8.92
C GLU A 5 1.67 0.77 -10.42
N LYS A 6 2.73 0.34 -11.10
CA LYS A 6 2.70 0.08 -12.55
C LYS A 6 2.15 -1.30 -12.88
N ASN A 7 2.58 -2.30 -12.14
CA ASN A 7 2.43 -3.70 -12.53
C ASN A 7 1.58 -4.51 -11.53
N GLY A 8 1.11 -3.89 -10.45
CA GLY A 8 0.40 -4.59 -9.38
C GLY A 8 1.30 -5.59 -8.63
N PRO A 9 0.73 -6.64 -8.02
CA PRO A 9 1.50 -7.71 -7.39
C PRO A 9 2.14 -8.61 -8.45
N THR A 10 3.38 -8.32 -8.81
CA THR A 10 4.19 -9.16 -9.70
C THR A 10 4.83 -10.33 -8.93
N ASN A 11 5.14 -11.43 -9.63
CA ASN A 11 5.90 -12.54 -9.03
C ASN A 11 7.26 -12.07 -8.49
N GLN A 12 7.90 -11.10 -9.13
CA GLN A 12 9.14 -10.51 -8.66
C GLN A 12 8.97 -9.81 -7.31
N LEU A 13 7.94 -8.95 -7.18
CA LEU A 13 7.63 -8.28 -5.92
C LEU A 13 7.29 -9.27 -4.81
N ILE A 14 6.53 -10.31 -5.13
CA ILE A 14 6.19 -11.38 -4.17
C ILE A 14 7.48 -12.06 -3.68
N ASN A 15 8.36 -12.46 -4.59
CA ASN A 15 9.63 -13.10 -4.24
C ASN A 15 10.53 -12.19 -3.39
N GLU A 16 10.57 -10.89 -3.65
CA GLU A 16 11.29 -9.94 -2.81
C GLU A 16 10.68 -9.83 -1.42
N LEU A 17 9.36 -9.69 -1.32
CA LEU A 17 8.66 -9.65 -0.02
C LEU A 17 8.90 -10.93 0.79
N THR A 18 8.89 -12.10 0.14
CA THR A 18 9.15 -13.38 0.82
C THR A 18 10.54 -13.42 1.46
N LYS A 19 11.57 -12.82 0.84
CA LYS A 19 12.92 -12.74 1.44
C LYS A 19 12.92 -11.93 2.73
N PHE A 20 12.19 -10.81 2.77
CA PHE A 20 12.07 -10.00 3.99
C PHE A 20 11.21 -10.67 5.07
N LEU A 21 10.32 -11.58 4.66
CA LEU A 21 9.43 -12.31 5.56
C LEU A 21 9.98 -13.64 6.04
N GLU A 22 11.11 -14.12 5.51
CA GLU A 22 11.78 -15.34 5.97
C GLU A 22 11.94 -15.42 7.50
N PRO A 23 12.26 -14.32 8.23
CA PRO A 23 12.38 -14.37 9.68
C PRO A 23 11.03 -14.49 10.42
N VAL A 24 9.91 -14.24 9.75
CA VAL A 24 8.57 -14.27 10.36
C VAL A 24 8.14 -15.73 10.53
N ARG A 25 8.16 -16.20 11.78
CA ARG A 25 7.68 -17.54 12.13
C ARG A 25 6.17 -17.53 12.31
N TYR A 26 5.50 -18.63 12.00
CA TYR A 26 4.10 -18.82 12.31
C TYR A 26 3.96 -19.73 13.53
N GLN A 27 3.15 -19.32 14.50
CA GLN A 27 2.76 -20.14 15.63
C GLN A 27 1.34 -20.67 15.41
N CYS A 28 1.15 -21.95 15.68
CA CYS A 28 -0.17 -22.55 15.75
C CYS A 28 -0.68 -22.44 17.19
N ILE A 29 -1.77 -21.69 17.37
CA ILE A 29 -2.47 -21.54 18.64
C ILE A 29 -3.73 -22.38 18.58
N ILE A 30 -3.90 -23.29 19.53
CA ILE A 30 -5.11 -24.09 19.68
C ILE A 30 -5.94 -23.47 20.78
N GLN A 31 -7.14 -22.98 20.46
CA GLN A 31 -8.04 -22.36 21.42
C GLN A 31 -9.43 -23.00 21.37
N ARG A 32 -10.10 -23.05 22.52
CA ARG A 32 -11.48 -23.50 22.60
C ARG A 32 -12.43 -22.32 22.38
N ILE A 33 -13.22 -22.37 21.31
CA ILE A 33 -14.26 -21.37 20.99
C ILE A 33 -15.58 -22.11 20.81
N ASN A 34 -16.64 -21.67 21.50
CA ASN A 34 -17.96 -22.29 21.44
C ASN A 34 -17.92 -23.81 21.67
N ARG A 35 -17.13 -24.25 22.66
CA ARG A 35 -16.88 -25.66 23.03
C ARG A 35 -16.14 -26.50 21.97
N LYS A 36 -15.79 -25.96 20.81
CA LYS A 36 -14.98 -26.61 19.78
C LYS A 36 -13.52 -26.17 19.88
N LEU A 37 -12.59 -27.08 19.60
CA LEU A 37 -11.18 -26.73 19.42
C LEU A 37 -10.99 -26.13 18.03
N VAL A 38 -10.36 -24.96 17.98
CA VAL A 38 -10.08 -24.22 16.75
C VAL A 38 -8.59 -23.92 16.71
N THR A 39 -7.99 -24.12 15.54
CA THR A 39 -6.57 -23.84 15.26
C THR A 39 -6.43 -22.48 14.59
N PHE A 40 -5.60 -21.62 15.16
CA PHE A 40 -5.22 -20.33 14.59
C PHE A 40 -3.75 -20.34 14.23
N HIS A 41 -3.42 -19.97 12.99
CA HIS A 41 -2.04 -19.72 12.59
C HIS A 41 -1.78 -18.22 12.70
N VAL A 42 -0.96 -17.83 13.66
CA VAL A 42 -0.66 -16.42 13.95
C VAL A 42 0.80 -16.18 13.61
N ALA A 43 1.08 -15.11 12.88
CA ALA A 43 2.45 -14.67 12.66
C ALA A 43 3.07 -14.24 14.00
N HIS A 44 4.14 -14.91 14.39
CA HIS A 44 4.92 -14.59 15.56
C HIS A 44 5.98 -13.54 15.19
N LEU A 45 5.58 -12.28 15.33
CA LEU A 45 6.49 -11.14 15.30
C LEU A 45 7.12 -11.00 16.69
N GLN A 46 8.44 -10.86 16.75
CA GLN A 46 9.15 -10.61 18.02
C GLN A 46 8.64 -9.32 18.69
N HIS A 47 8.78 -9.21 20.01
CA HIS A 47 8.51 -7.95 20.71
C HIS A 47 9.54 -6.91 20.22
N HIS A 48 9.07 -5.89 19.49
CA HIS A 48 9.89 -4.96 18.69
C HIS A 48 10.52 -5.60 17.45
N PRO A 49 9.72 -5.96 16.43
CA PRO A 49 10.27 -6.45 15.17
C PRO A 49 11.07 -5.34 14.49
N ASP A 50 12.05 -5.72 13.67
CA ASP A 50 12.70 -4.79 12.77
C ASP A 50 11.63 -4.00 11.97
N PRO A 51 11.72 -2.66 11.88
CA PRO A 51 10.72 -1.86 11.20
C PRO A 51 10.51 -2.25 9.73
N GLY A 52 11.55 -2.71 9.04
CA GLY A 52 11.47 -3.19 7.67
C GLY A 52 10.68 -4.50 7.56
N ILE A 53 10.93 -5.45 8.46
CA ILE A 53 10.17 -6.71 8.55
C ILE A 53 8.69 -6.42 8.84
N LEU A 54 8.41 -5.56 9.82
CA LEU A 54 7.03 -5.17 10.16
C LEU A 54 6.32 -4.52 8.97
N ALA A 55 6.99 -3.59 8.29
CA ALA A 55 6.44 -2.93 7.11
C ALA A 55 6.15 -3.93 5.98
N CYS A 56 7.06 -4.86 5.70
CA CYS A 56 6.87 -5.90 4.69
C CYS A 56 5.72 -6.84 5.04
N TYR A 57 5.58 -7.22 6.32
CA TYR A 57 4.50 -8.06 6.80
C TYR A 57 3.14 -7.38 6.64
N LEU A 58 3.03 -6.12 7.07
CA LEU A 58 1.80 -5.34 6.93
C LEU A 58 1.46 -5.15 5.44
N PHE A 59 2.45 -4.77 4.63
CA PHE A 59 2.25 -4.58 3.19
C PHE A 59 1.77 -5.87 2.51
N SER A 60 2.39 -7.00 2.82
CA SER A 60 2.01 -8.30 2.25
C SER A 60 0.59 -8.71 2.63
N ASN A 61 0.17 -8.47 3.87
CA ASN A 61 -1.21 -8.67 4.27
C ASN A 61 -2.18 -7.75 3.51
N MET A 62 -1.84 -6.47 3.36
CA MET A 62 -2.67 -5.54 2.57
C MET A 62 -2.79 -5.96 1.11
N VAL A 63 -1.72 -6.47 0.50
CA VAL A 63 -1.74 -7.02 -0.87
C VAL A 63 -2.65 -8.26 -0.94
N SER A 64 -2.45 -9.25 -0.05
CA SER A 64 -3.21 -10.50 -0.05
C SER A 64 -4.71 -10.30 0.19
N LEU A 65 -5.09 -9.28 0.95
CA LEU A 65 -6.48 -8.91 1.20
C LEU A 65 -7.09 -8.01 0.11
N GLY A 66 -6.32 -7.64 -0.92
CA GLY A 66 -6.77 -6.73 -1.98
C GLY A 66 -6.94 -5.28 -1.52
N TRP A 67 -6.46 -4.90 -0.33
CA TRP A 67 -6.66 -3.56 0.24
C TRP A 67 -5.92 -2.45 -0.51
N LEU A 68 -4.95 -2.82 -1.33
CA LEU A 68 -4.23 -1.89 -2.20
C LEU A 68 -4.88 -1.75 -3.58
N GLU A 69 -6.08 -2.32 -3.77
CA GLU A 69 -6.91 -2.03 -4.94
C GLU A 69 -7.22 -0.53 -4.95
N ASN A 70 -6.82 0.16 -6.03
CA ASN A 70 -6.87 1.61 -6.17
C ASN A 70 -5.81 2.42 -5.38
N LEU A 71 -4.70 1.79 -4.99
CA LEU A 71 -3.51 2.54 -4.61
C LEU A 71 -2.97 3.32 -5.81
N LYS A 72 -2.78 4.62 -5.64
CA LYS A 72 -2.36 5.54 -6.70
C LYS A 72 -1.34 6.54 -6.17
N ARG A 73 -0.53 7.10 -7.08
CA ARG A 73 0.28 8.27 -6.78
C ARG A 73 -0.43 9.57 -7.17
N CYS A 74 -0.26 10.60 -6.35
CA CYS A 74 -0.84 11.92 -6.62
C CYS A 74 -0.27 12.51 -7.91
N GLN A 75 -1.13 13.01 -8.81
CA GLN A 75 -0.70 13.62 -10.09
C GLN A 75 -0.30 15.10 -9.98
N SER A 76 -0.22 15.67 -8.77
CA SER A 76 0.30 17.04 -8.61
C SER A 76 1.82 17.01 -8.73
N SER A 77 2.42 17.84 -9.59
CA SER A 77 3.87 17.85 -9.86
C SER A 77 4.75 18.05 -8.61
N GLU A 78 4.16 18.63 -7.56
CA GLU A 78 4.81 18.94 -6.29
C GLU A 78 4.32 18.01 -5.16
N CYS A 79 3.69 16.87 -5.49
CA CYS A 79 3.20 15.90 -4.51
C CYS A 79 3.56 14.47 -4.93
N ASN A 80 4.36 13.79 -4.12
CA ASN A 80 4.79 12.42 -4.35
C ASN A 80 4.06 11.39 -3.47
N LYS A 81 2.98 11.80 -2.81
CA LYS A 81 2.23 10.95 -1.86
C LYS A 81 1.43 9.87 -2.60
N PHE A 82 1.42 8.68 -2.02
CA PHE A 82 0.47 7.62 -2.36
C PHE A 82 -0.86 7.86 -1.64
N PHE A 83 -1.96 7.42 -2.25
CA PHE A 83 -3.29 7.48 -1.65
C PHE A 83 -4.19 6.37 -2.21
N LEU A 84 -5.17 5.96 -1.42
CA LEU A 84 -6.28 5.12 -1.86
C LEU A 84 -7.40 6.04 -2.34
N GLY A 85 -7.91 5.84 -3.56
CA GLY A 85 -9.01 6.66 -4.05
C GLY A 85 -9.72 6.03 -5.23
N ARG A 86 -11.02 6.35 -5.39
CA ARG A 86 -11.87 5.84 -6.47
C ARG A 86 -11.18 5.91 -7.84
N SER A 87 -11.54 5.04 -8.77
CA SER A 87 -10.93 4.92 -10.11
C SER A 87 -10.74 6.26 -10.85
N ASN A 88 -11.65 7.23 -10.68
CA ASN A 88 -11.60 8.55 -11.30
C ASN A 88 -10.80 9.64 -10.55
N VAL A 89 -10.39 9.39 -9.30
CA VAL A 89 -9.64 10.37 -8.49
C VAL A 89 -8.16 10.37 -8.89
N LYS A 90 -7.65 11.58 -9.20
CA LYS A 90 -6.27 11.84 -9.66
C LYS A 90 -5.35 12.45 -8.60
N TRP A 91 -5.91 12.98 -7.52
CA TRP A 91 -5.17 13.73 -6.52
C TRP A 91 -5.51 13.25 -5.12
N CYS A 92 -4.51 13.19 -4.25
CA CYS A 92 -4.66 12.74 -2.86
C CYS A 92 -5.47 13.71 -1.98
N SER A 93 -5.67 14.96 -2.42
CA SER A 93 -6.45 15.96 -1.68
C SER A 93 -7.06 17.02 -2.59
N LYS A 94 -8.09 17.70 -2.09
CA LYS A 94 -8.71 18.86 -2.75
C LYS A 94 -7.68 19.94 -3.08
N THR A 95 -6.76 20.21 -2.15
CA THR A 95 -5.67 21.18 -2.31
C THR A 95 -4.76 20.82 -3.48
N CYS A 96 -4.35 19.55 -3.60
CA CYS A 96 -3.52 19.09 -4.71
C CYS A 96 -4.23 19.26 -6.06
N GLY A 97 -5.53 18.92 -6.12
CA GLY A 97 -6.32 19.09 -7.33
C GLY A 97 -6.53 20.54 -7.74
N SER A 98 -6.85 21.42 -6.78
CA SER A 98 -7.00 22.85 -7.05
C SER A 98 -5.70 23.49 -7.52
N ARG A 99 -4.57 23.21 -6.85
CA ARG A 99 -3.24 23.68 -7.28
C ARG A 99 -2.90 23.24 -8.69
N ALA A 100 -3.14 21.97 -9.01
CA ALA A 100 -2.88 21.42 -10.35
C ALA A 100 -3.73 22.10 -11.44
N ARG A 101 -5.02 22.33 -11.17
CA ARG A 101 -5.92 23.04 -12.10
C ARG A 101 -5.50 24.49 -12.33
N VAL A 102 -5.18 25.24 -11.26
CA VAL A 102 -4.73 26.63 -11.37
C VAL A 102 -3.42 26.73 -12.16
N LYS A 103 -2.46 25.84 -11.93
CA LYS A 103 -1.19 25.81 -12.68
C LYS A 103 -1.41 25.55 -14.17
N LYS A 104 -2.31 24.61 -14.51
CA LYS A 104 -2.69 24.32 -15.89
C LYS A 104 -3.37 25.52 -16.56
N MET A 105 -4.29 26.18 -15.86
CA MET A 105 -4.97 27.39 -16.34
C MET A 105 -3.97 28.53 -16.61
N ARG A 106 -3.08 28.82 -15.66
CA ARG A 106 -2.06 29.88 -15.83
C ARG A 106 -1.13 29.61 -17.01
N LYS A 107 -0.70 28.35 -17.20
CA LYS A 107 0.12 27.96 -18.36
C LYS A 107 -0.63 28.15 -19.68
N LYS A 108 -1.92 27.81 -19.72
CA LYS A 108 -2.77 28.04 -20.89
C LYS A 108 -2.82 29.53 -21.21
N ASN A 109 -3.19 30.38 -20.26
CA ASN A 109 -3.33 31.83 -20.48
C ASN A 109 -2.03 32.50 -20.94
N LYS A 110 -0.87 32.04 -20.46
CA LYS A 110 0.44 32.56 -20.87
C LYS A 110 0.77 32.29 -22.35
N ASN A 111 0.15 31.28 -22.96
CA ASN A 111 0.36 30.94 -24.37
C ASN A 111 -0.61 31.67 -25.32
N TYR A 112 -1.57 32.44 -24.80
CA TYR A 112 -2.51 33.26 -25.57
C TYR A 112 -2.17 34.77 -25.48
N ILE A 113 -1.02 35.10 -24.90
CA ILE A 113 -0.40 36.44 -24.85
C ILE A 113 0.88 36.34 -25.67
#